data_AF-A0A0J9XZW6-F1
#
_entry.id   AF-A0A0J9XZW6-F1
#
_cell.length_a   1.000
_cell.length_b   1.000
_cell.length_c   1.000
_cell.angle_alpha   90.00
_cell.angle_beta   90.00
_cell.angle_gamma   90.00
#
_symmetry.space_group_name_H-M   'P 1'
#
loop_
_entity.id
_entity.type
_entity.pdbx_description
1 polymer ?
#
loop_
_entity_poly.entity_id
_entity_poly.type
_entity_poly.pdbx_seq_one_letter_code
_entity_poly.pdbx_strand_id
1 'polypeptide(L)' 'MIELQGTLESAGILALLHIGYHIIEGKEVKLQNPLIVLGRDAENQGIAQTAAVIRKKVQFQCLTNACVVDLS' A
#
# COMPACT_ATOMS: atom_id res chain seq x y z
N MET A 1 -7.76 17.74 -8.07
CA MET A 1 -7.13 16.51 -7.57
C MET A 1 -5.87 16.93 -6.84
N ILE A 2 -5.84 16.80 -5.52
CA ILE A 2 -4.66 17.18 -4.72
C ILE A 2 -3.82 15.93 -4.58
N GLU A 3 -2.62 15.93 -5.15
CA GLU A 3 -1.63 14.90 -4.88
C GLU A 3 -1.03 15.16 -3.49
N LEU A 4 -1.38 14.31 -2.53
CA LEU A 4 -0.74 14.31 -1.23
C LEU A 4 0.57 13.55 -1.36
N GLN A 5 1.68 14.29 -1.42
CA GLN A 5 3.02 13.70 -1.35
C GLN A 5 3.33 13.32 0.10
N GLY A 6 3.91 12.14 0.28
CA GLY A 6 4.25 11.62 1.59
C GLY A 6 5.49 10.73 1.58
N THR A 7 6.08 10.55 2.75
CA THR A 7 7.23 9.67 2.98
C THR A 7 6.81 8.51 3.86
N LEU A 8 7.21 7.29 3.49
CA LEU A 8 7.04 6.10 4.30
C LEU A 8 8.39 5.70 4.91
N GLU A 9 8.48 5.75 6.22
CA GLU A 9 9.61 5.21 6.98
C GLU A 9 9.20 3.88 7.62
N SER A 10 10.04 2.85 7.49
CA SER A 10 9.77 1.53 8.06
C SER A 10 10.98 1.01 8.82
N ALA A 11 10.74 0.58 10.06
CA ALA A 11 11.75 0.01 10.95
C ALA A 11 11.23 -1.33 11.50
N GLY A 12 11.55 -2.42 10.82
CA GLY A 12 11.09 -3.75 11.18
C GLY A 12 9.58 -3.88 11.00
N ILE A 13 8.85 -4.01 12.10
CA ILE A 13 7.40 -4.22 12.10
C ILE A 13 6.63 -2.90 12.15
N LEU A 14 7.25 -1.81 12.59
CA LEU A 14 6.62 -0.49 12.70
C LEU A 14 6.88 0.34 11.44
N ALA A 15 5.88 1.12 11.04
CA ALA A 15 5.99 2.06 9.93
C ALA A 15 5.34 3.40 10.28
N LEU A 16 5.90 4.48 9.77
CA LEU A 16 5.39 5.84 9.91
C LEU A 16 5.12 6.41 8.52
N LEU A 17 3.89 6.86 8.29
CA LEU A 17 3.51 7.55 7.06
C LEU A 17 3.36 9.04 7.34
N HIS A 18 4.25 9.83 6.76
CA HIS A 18 4.26 11.28 6.84
C HIS A 18 3.54 11.83 5.61
N ILE A 19 2.38 12.47 5.79
CA ILE A 19 1.62 13.14 4.72
C ILE A 19 1.32 14.56 5.16
N GLY A 20 1.93 15.54 4.50
CA GLY A 20 1.86 16.94 4.95
C GLY A 20 2.38 17.08 6.40
N TYR A 21 1.53 17.58 7.29
CA TYR A 21 1.83 17.72 8.74
C TYR A 21 1.34 16.55 9.59
N HIS A 22 0.78 15.50 8.97
CA HIS A 22 0.24 14.35 9.68
C HIS A 22 1.24 13.19 9.68
N ILE A 23 1.38 12.56 10.85
CA ILE A 23 2.11 11.31 11.02
C ILE A 23 1.08 10.26 11.39
N ILE A 24 1.05 9.16 10.63
CA ILE A 24 0.16 8.03 10.88
C ILE A 24 1.01 6.81 11.18
N GLU A 25 0.79 6.22 12.35
CA GLU A 25 1.46 5.00 12.74
C GLU A 25 0.81 3.79 12.07
N GLY A 26 1.67 2.90 11.58
CA GLY A 26 1.28 1.67 10.93
C GLY A 26 2.18 0.52 11.30
N LYS A 27 1.76 -0.65 10.83
CA LYS A 27 2.44 -1.91 11.10
C LYS A 27 2.54 -2.73 9.83
N GLU A 28 3.70 -3.33 9.58
CA GLU A 28 3.84 -4.35 8.56
C GLU A 28 3.08 -5.62 8.98
N VAL A 29 2.21 -6.11 8.10
CA VAL A 29 1.39 -7.29 8.30
C VAL A 29 1.58 -8.24 7.13
N LYS A 30 1.90 -9.50 7.43
CA LYS A 30 1.93 -10.58 6.44
C LYS A 30 0.51 -10.94 6.04
N LEU A 31 0.26 -11.01 4.73
CA LEU A 31 -1.02 -11.46 4.21
C LEU A 31 -1.15 -12.98 4.39
N GLN A 32 -2.31 -13.43 4.88
CA GLN A 32 -2.62 -14.86 4.95
C GLN A 32 -2.70 -15.47 3.54
N ASN A 33 -3.32 -14.74 2.61
CA ASN A 33 -3.39 -15.07 1.19
C ASN A 33 -2.67 -13.98 0.39
N PRO A 34 -1.55 -14.30 -0.30
CA PRO A 34 -0.86 -13.34 -1.16
C PRO A 34 -1.76 -12.84 -2.31
N LEU A 35 -1.59 -11.58 -2.70
CA LEU A 35 -2.30 -10.99 -3.84
C LEU A 35 -1.41 -11.04 -5.09
N ILE A 36 -2.00 -11.37 -6.23
CA ILE A 36 -1.31 -11.37 -7.53
C ILE A 36 -1.72 -10.10 -8.28
N VAL A 37 -0.74 -9.29 -8.63
CA VAL A 37 -0.93 -8.11 -9.47
C VAL A 37 -0.79 -8.54 -10.93
N LEU A 38 -1.82 -8.26 -11.71
CA LEU A 38 -1.85 -8.57 -13.12
C LEU A 38 -1.63 -7.29 -13.93
N GLY A 39 -0.55 -7.26 -14.71
CA GLY A 39 -0.29 -6.21 -15.69
C GLY A 39 -1.02 -6.51 -16.98
N ARG A 40 -1.69 -5.49 -17.54
CA ARG A 40 -2.18 -5.52 -18.91
C ARG A 40 -1.23 -4.70 -19.76
N ASP A 41 -0.63 -5.36 -20.73
CA ASP A 41 0.11 -4.70 -21.78
C ASP A 41 -0.83 -4.45 -22.96
N ALA A 42 -0.88 -3.20 -23.42
CA ALA A 42 -1.73 -2.79 -24.53
C ALA A 42 -1.37 -3.49 -25.84
N GLU A 43 -0.12 -3.96 -25.98
CA GLU A 43 0.38 -4.68 -27.15
C GLU A 43 0.03 -6.17 -27.11
N ASN A 44 -0.11 -6.74 -25.90
CA ASN A 44 -0.45 -8.15 -25.69
C ASN A 44 -1.96 -8.32 -25.50
N GLN A 45 -2.66 -8.39 -26.63
CA GLN A 45 -4.11 -8.59 -26.84
C GLN A 45 -4.79 -9.61 -25.90
N GLY A 46 -5.01 -9.24 -24.63
CA GLY A 46 -5.84 -9.99 -23.67
C GLY A 46 -5.12 -10.99 -22.76
N ILE A 47 -3.79 -11.14 -22.84
CA ILE A 47 -3.04 -11.99 -21.91
C ILE A 47 -2.55 -11.13 -20.75
N ALA A 48 -3.22 -11.26 -19.60
CA ALA A 48 -2.76 -10.63 -18.37
C ALA A 48 -1.49 -11.34 -17.87
N GLN A 49 -0.40 -10.60 -17.72
CA GLN A 49 0.85 -11.13 -17.18
C GLN A 49 0.93 -10.84 -15.68
N THR A 50 1.54 -11.75 -14.91
CA THR A 50 1.80 -11.46 -13.49
C THR A 50 2.89 -10.42 -13.38
N ALA A 51 2.54 -9.23 -12.89
CA ALA A 51 3.47 -8.12 -12.68
C ALA A 51 4.13 -8.18 -11.30
N ALA A 52 3.39 -8.60 -10.27
CA ALA A 52 3.92 -8.72 -8.91
C ALA A 52 3.11 -9.71 -8.06
N VAL A 53 3.70 -10.14 -6.94
CA VAL A 53 3.01 -10.90 -5.89
C VAL A 53 3.22 -10.19 -4.56
N ILE A 54 2.14 -9.66 -4.00
CA ILE A 54 2.14 -8.94 -2.73
C ILE A 54 1.91 -9.95 -1.60
N ARG A 55 2.89 -10.05 -0.69
CA ARG A 55 2.85 -10.99 0.45
C ARG A 55 2.72 -10.29 1.81
N LYS A 56 2.94 -8.98 1.83
CA LYS A 56 2.91 -8.14 3.02
C LYS A 56 2.32 -6.78 2.65
N LYS A 57 1.68 -6.15 3.61
CA LYS A 57 1.19 -4.76 3.50
C LYS A 57 1.55 -3.99 4.75
N VAL A 58 1.65 -2.67 4.65
CA VAL A 58 1.67 -1.80 5.82
C VAL A 58 0.23 -1.38 6.10
N GLN A 59 -0.25 -1.65 7.32
CA GLN A 59 -1.58 -1.25 7.76
C GLN A 59 -1.46 -0.11 8.76
N PHE A 60 -2.01 1.05 8.41
CA PHE A 60 -2.07 2.21 9.28
C PHE A 60 -3.31 2.13 10.17
N GLN A 61 -3.16 2.42 11.47
CA GLN A 61 -4.28 2.53 12.39
C GLN A 61 -4.64 4.00 12.54
N CYS A 62 -5.91 4.34 12.41
CA CYS A 62 -6.36 5.71 12.62
C CYS A 62 -7.33 5.78 13.80
N LEU A 63 -7.04 6.72 14.70
CA LEU A 63 -7.86 7.07 15.84
C LEU A 63 -8.65 8.35 15.52
N THR A 64 -9.45 8.36 14.45
CA THR A 64 -10.57 9.28 14.21
C THR A 64 -11.17 8.99 12.84
N ASN A 65 -12.39 9.49 12.60
CA ASN A 65 -13.40 9.03 11.65
C ASN A 65 -13.05 9.14 10.13
N ALA A 66 -11.77 9.22 9.77
CA ALA A 66 -11.30 9.25 8.40
C ALA A 66 -9.95 8.52 8.28
N CYS A 67 -9.96 7.20 8.10
CA CYS A 67 -8.84 6.52 7.47
C CYS A 67 -9.23 5.16 6.90
N VAL A 68 -9.31 5.10 5.58
CA VAL A 68 -8.96 3.91 4.82
C VAL A 68 -7.98 4.39 3.76
N VAL A 69 -6.69 4.22 4.02
CA VAL A 69 -5.68 4.31 2.97
C VAL A 69 -5.30 2.87 2.65
N ASP A 70 -6.04 2.28 1.71
CA ASP A 70 -5.66 1.00 1.11
C ASP A 70 -4.70 1.33 -0.04
N LEU A 71 -3.41 1.02 0.14
CA LEU A 71 -2.38 1.15 -0.91
C LEU A 71 -2.33 -0.14 -1.72
N SER A 72 -3.47 -0.59 -2.23
CA SER A 72 -3.62 -1.77 -3.10
C SER A 72 -3.60 -1.40 -4.58
#